data_AF-A0A235HMA0-F1
#
_entry.id   AF-A0A235HMA0-F1
#
_cell.length_a   1.000
_cell.length_b   1.000
_cell.length_c   1.000
_cell.angle_alpha   90.00
_cell.angle_beta   90.00
_cell.angle_gamma   90.00
#
_symmetry.space_group_name_H-M   'P 1'
#
loop_
_entity.id
_entity.type
_entity.pdbx_description
1 polymer ?
#
loop_
_entity_poly.entity_id
_entity_poly.type
_entity_poly.pdbx_seq_one_letter_code
_entity_poly.pdbx_strand_id
1 'polypeptide(L)'
;MSLVVCGVHPSVHAAHQASSEEISVSVTSIYNKINGIEPIISAELVTEVAGQMEATIRHLNATVPDLLPGYRVKILDGNAIAATEHRLKALRDISSAPLPGQSLVVLDPSLMLAVDVFPCEDGHAQERSLFDEVLPTVEEDDEWKSRP
;
A
#
# COMPACT_ATOMS: atom_id res chain seq x y z
N MET A 1 13.49 -0.46 -4.97
CA MET A 1 12.14 -1.07 -4.84
C MET A 1 11.33 -0.95 -6.12
N SER A 2 11.24 0.24 -6.74
CA SER A 2 10.52 0.44 -8.02
C SER A 2 10.89 -0.58 -9.11
N LEU A 3 12.17 -0.86 -9.33
CA LEU A 3 12.61 -1.85 -10.32
C LEU A 3 12.07 -3.27 -10.08
N VAL A 4 11.76 -3.62 -8.83
CA VAL A 4 11.21 -4.94 -8.48
C VAL A 4 9.69 -4.93 -8.64
N VAL A 5 9.03 -3.90 -8.13
CA VAL A 5 7.58 -3.73 -8.22
C VAL A 5 7.11 -3.61 -9.67
N CYS A 6 7.88 -2.90 -10.51
CA CYS A 6 7.62 -2.78 -11.95
C CYS A 6 8.10 -3.99 -12.77
N GLY A 7 8.60 -5.05 -12.13
CA GLY A 7 9.02 -6.29 -12.81
C GLY A 7 10.29 -6.19 -13.66
N VAL A 8 11.08 -5.12 -13.53
CA VAL A 8 12.37 -4.96 -14.23
C VAL A 8 13.40 -5.96 -13.70
N HIS A 9 13.40 -6.20 -12.39
CA HIS A 9 14.22 -7.21 -11.74
C HIS A 9 13.37 -8.14 -10.86
N PRO A 10 13.71 -9.43 -10.75
CA PRO A 10 12.91 -10.40 -10.00
C PRO A 10 13.04 -10.26 -8.47
N SER A 11 14.03 -9.50 -7.98
CA SER A 11 14.24 -9.30 -6.54
C SER A 11 15.06 -8.05 -6.25
N VAL A 12 15.00 -7.59 -4.99
CA VAL A 12 15.83 -6.48 -4.49
C VAL A 12 17.31 -6.80 -4.61
N HIS A 13 17.70 -8.06 -4.36
CA HIS A 13 19.07 -8.49 -4.51
C HIS A 13 19.56 -8.41 -5.97
N ALA A 14 18.74 -8.82 -6.94
CA ALA A 14 19.08 -8.71 -8.36
C ALA A 14 19.21 -7.24 -8.80
N ALA A 15 18.30 -6.38 -8.33
CA ALA A 15 18.39 -4.94 -8.58
C ALA A 15 19.65 -4.32 -7.96
N HIS A 16 20.04 -4.72 -6.74
CA HIS A 16 21.27 -4.25 -6.10
C HIS A 16 22.53 -4.66 -6.86
N GLN A 17 22.61 -5.90 -7.34
CA GLN A 17 23.75 -6.35 -8.16
C GLN A 17 23.88 -5.54 -9.45
N ALA A 18 22.76 -5.24 -10.11
CA ALA A 18 22.72 -4.44 -11.32
C ALA A 18 23.11 -2.96 -11.09
N SER A 19 22.87 -2.43 -9.89
CA SER A 19 23.21 -1.05 -9.49
C SER A 19 24.43 -0.97 -8.56
N SER A 20 25.32 -1.96 -8.60
CA SER A 20 26.46 -2.06 -7.67
C SER A 20 27.47 -0.91 -7.77
N GLU A 21 27.53 -0.21 -8.91
CA GLU A 21 28.36 0.98 -9.10
C GLU A 21 27.74 2.26 -8.48
N GLU A 22 26.41 2.31 -8.34
CA GLU A 22 25.68 3.46 -7.81
C GLU A 22 25.41 3.33 -6.30
N ILE A 23 25.21 2.10 -5.83
CA ILE A 23 24.88 1.80 -4.43
C ILE A 23 26.04 1.06 -3.78
N SER A 24 26.94 1.82 -3.16
CA SER A 24 28.21 1.33 -2.56
C SER A 24 28.06 0.63 -1.20
N VAL A 25 26.83 0.34 -0.76
CA VAL A 25 26.55 -0.35 0.51
C VAL A 25 26.31 -1.85 0.29
N SER A 26 26.51 -2.64 1.35
CA SER A 26 26.21 -4.07 1.31
C SER A 26 24.72 -4.34 1.10
N VAL A 27 24.39 -5.46 0.44
CA VAL A 27 23.00 -5.90 0.28
C VAL A 27 22.28 -6.03 1.64
N THR A 28 22.98 -6.45 2.69
CA THR A 28 22.45 -6.52 4.05
C THR A 28 22.00 -5.16 4.56
N SER A 29 22.77 -4.10 4.29
CA SER A 29 22.41 -2.74 4.71
C SER A 29 21.15 -2.24 4.00
N ILE A 30 20.96 -2.64 2.74
CA ILE A 30 19.75 -2.33 1.96
C ILE A 30 18.53 -3.00 2.58
N TYR A 31 18.60 -4.30 2.85
CA TYR A 31 17.50 -5.01 3.50
C TYR A 31 17.22 -4.47 4.91
N ASN A 32 18.26 -4.15 5.69
CA ASN A 32 18.08 -3.51 7.00
C ASN A 32 17.34 -2.18 6.87
N LYS A 33 17.67 -1.37 5.86
CA LYS A 33 16.96 -0.11 5.61
C LYS A 33 15.50 -0.35 5.23
N ILE A 34 15.23 -1.25 4.28
CA ILE A 34 13.87 -1.57 3.81
C ILE A 34 13.01 -2.12 4.94
N ASN A 35 13.54 -3.05 5.74
CA ASN A 35 12.83 -3.67 6.85
C ASN A 35 12.60 -2.71 8.02
N GLY A 36 13.29 -1.57 8.06
CA GLY A 36 13.13 -0.53 9.08
C GLY A 36 12.36 0.69 8.60
N ILE A 37 11.69 0.63 7.45
CA ILE A 37 10.82 1.71 6.97
C ILE A 37 9.52 1.68 7.77
N GLU A 38 9.14 2.80 8.39
CA GLU A 38 7.85 2.87 9.09
C GLU A 38 6.68 2.73 8.11
N PRO A 39 5.58 2.06 8.50
CA PRO A 39 4.42 1.86 7.62
C PRO A 39 3.86 3.17 7.02
N ILE A 40 3.92 4.26 7.79
CA ILE A 40 3.47 5.60 7.34
C ILE A 40 4.22 6.06 6.08
N ILE A 41 5.50 5.73 5.91
CA ILE A 41 6.27 6.11 4.71
C ILE A 41 5.72 5.38 3.47
N SER A 42 5.24 4.14 3.64
CA SER A 42 4.60 3.41 2.55
C SER A 42 3.25 4.03 2.17
N ALA A 43 2.51 4.53 3.16
CA ALA A 43 1.26 5.26 2.94
C ALA A 43 1.49 6.59 2.20
N GLU A 44 2.43 7.41 2.69
CA GLU A 44 2.81 8.67 2.05
C GLU A 44 3.27 8.47 0.60
N LEU A 45 4.02 7.40 0.32
CA LEU A 45 4.44 7.07 -1.04
C LEU A 45 3.24 6.82 -1.97
N VAL A 46 2.19 6.14 -1.49
CA VAL A 46 0.97 5.91 -2.27
C VAL A 46 0.27 7.22 -2.55
N THR A 47 0.06 8.04 -1.53
CA THR A 47 -0.64 9.34 -1.66
C THR A 47 0.12 10.30 -2.56
N GLU A 48 1.45 10.40 -2.42
CA GLU A 48 2.30 11.24 -3.26
C GLU A 48 2.25 10.81 -4.74
N VAL A 49 2.41 9.51 -5.02
CA VAL A 49 2.37 8.98 -6.38
C VAL A 49 0.96 9.14 -6.97
N ALA A 50 -0.08 8.88 -6.19
CA ALA A 50 -1.46 9.06 -6.62
C ALA A 50 -1.73 10.52 -7.02
N GLY A 51 -1.26 11.51 -6.24
CA GLY A 51 -1.40 12.92 -6.58
C GLY A 51 -0.69 13.31 -7.88
N GLN A 52 0.51 12.79 -8.12
CA GLN A 52 1.24 13.00 -9.38
C GLN A 52 0.52 12.36 -10.58
N MET A 53 -0.02 11.16 -10.39
CA MET A 53 -0.76 10.45 -11.43
C MET A 53 -2.11 11.10 -11.72
N GLU A 54 -2.83 11.57 -10.70
CA GLU A 54 -4.07 12.31 -10.84
C GLU A 54 -3.88 13.54 -11.73
N ALA A 55 -2.85 14.35 -11.46
CA ALA A 55 -2.52 15.52 -12.28
C ALA A 55 -2.32 15.13 -13.76
N THR A 56 -1.65 14.01 -14.01
CA THR A 56 -1.41 13.49 -15.36
C THR A 56 -2.70 13.01 -16.03
N ILE A 57 -3.52 12.23 -15.33
CA ILE A 57 -4.80 11.70 -15.84
C ILE A 57 -5.74 12.85 -16.21
N ARG A 58 -5.85 13.86 -15.35
CA ARG A 58 -6.68 15.04 -15.61
C ARG A 58 -6.16 15.85 -16.80
N HIS A 59 -4.84 16.05 -16.89
CA HIS A 59 -4.24 16.74 -18.05
C HIS A 59 -4.56 16.03 -19.38
N LEU A 60 -4.57 14.70 -19.37
CA LEU A 60 -4.89 13.88 -20.53
C LEU A 60 -6.41 13.72 -20.79
N ASN A 61 -7.27 14.28 -19.92
CA ASN A 61 -8.72 14.03 -19.91
C ASN A 61 -9.06 12.53 -19.92
N ALA A 62 -8.27 11.74 -19.18
CA ALA A 62 -8.37 10.28 -19.15
C ALA A 62 -9.20 9.75 -17.97
N THR A 63 -9.98 10.61 -17.31
CA THR A 63 -10.88 10.21 -16.22
C THR A 63 -12.04 9.37 -16.75
N VAL A 64 -12.46 8.39 -15.96
CA VAL A 64 -13.68 7.60 -16.19
C VAL A 64 -14.90 8.38 -15.64
N PRO A 65 -16.10 8.26 -16.24
CA PRO A 65 -17.29 8.93 -15.73
C PRO A 65 -17.55 8.64 -14.25
N ASP A 66 -17.96 9.67 -13.52
CA ASP A 66 -18.30 9.54 -12.09
C ASP A 66 -19.42 8.53 -11.88
N LEU A 67 -19.27 7.69 -10.84
CA LEU A 67 -20.26 6.68 -10.49
C LEU A 67 -21.53 7.29 -9.89
N LEU A 68 -21.42 8.47 -9.27
CA LEU A 68 -22.53 9.21 -8.69
C LEU A 68 -22.39 10.70 -9.05
N PRO A 69 -23.31 11.27 -9.84
CA PRO A 69 -23.22 12.67 -10.25
C PRO A 69 -23.15 13.62 -9.04
N GLY A 70 -22.17 14.51 -9.04
CA GLY A 70 -21.97 15.51 -7.98
C GLY A 70 -21.20 15.00 -6.76
N TYR A 71 -20.77 13.73 -6.75
CA TYR A 71 -19.99 13.16 -5.65
C TYR A 71 -18.74 12.47 -6.15
N ARG A 72 -17.65 12.61 -5.39
CA ARG A 72 -16.44 11.83 -5.59
C ARG A 72 -16.62 10.49 -4.86
N VAL A 73 -16.82 9.41 -5.61
CA VAL A 73 -16.95 8.09 -5.00
C VAL A 73 -15.57 7.56 -4.63
N LYS A 74 -15.36 7.17 -3.38
CA LYS A 74 -14.17 6.45 -2.90
C LYS A 74 -14.57 5.07 -2.39
N ILE A 75 -13.80 4.05 -2.76
CA ILE A 75 -14.05 2.66 -2.33
C ILE A 75 -12.98 2.25 -1.34
N LEU A 76 -13.41 1.88 -0.13
CA LEU A 76 -12.55 1.34 0.92
C LEU A 76 -12.60 -0.19 0.89
N ASP A 77 -11.46 -0.84 0.72
CA ASP A 77 -11.36 -2.30 0.70
C ASP A 77 -10.25 -2.80 1.62
N GLY A 78 -10.50 -3.95 2.23
CA GLY A 78 -9.55 -4.66 3.09
C GLY A 78 -8.55 -5.44 2.27
N ASN A 79 -7.28 -5.38 2.66
CA ASN A 79 -6.21 -6.13 2.02
C ASN A 79 -5.35 -6.84 3.08
N ALA A 80 -5.42 -8.17 3.10
CA ALA A 80 -4.53 -9.00 3.90
C ALA A 80 -3.16 -9.10 3.20
N ILE A 81 -2.09 -8.69 3.90
CA ILE A 81 -0.75 -8.74 3.33
C ILE A 81 -0.26 -10.19 3.32
N ALA A 82 0.44 -10.61 2.27
CA ALA A 82 0.99 -11.95 2.21
C ALA A 82 2.11 -12.13 3.27
N ALA A 83 2.14 -13.29 3.92
CA ALA A 83 3.22 -13.63 4.84
C ALA A 83 4.54 -13.76 4.07
N THR A 84 5.56 -13.01 4.50
CA THR A 84 6.92 -13.04 3.94
C THR A 84 7.90 -13.82 4.82
N GLU A 85 7.56 -14.02 6.08
CA GLU A 85 8.41 -14.69 7.07
C GLU A 85 7.97 -16.13 7.34
N HIS A 86 8.94 -16.97 7.67
CA HIS A 86 8.66 -18.33 8.12
C HIS A 86 8.07 -18.34 9.53
N ARG A 87 7.26 -19.36 9.82
CA ARG A 87 6.69 -19.60 11.16
C ARG A 87 7.80 -19.56 12.24
N LEU A 88 7.59 -18.72 13.25
CA LEU A 88 8.48 -18.59 14.40
C LEU A 88 8.66 -19.94 15.11
N LYS A 89 9.89 -20.23 15.57
CA LYS A 89 10.22 -21.49 16.25
C LYS A 89 9.31 -21.77 17.45
N ALA A 90 8.95 -20.73 18.20
CA ALA A 90 8.09 -20.82 19.38
C ALA A 90 6.64 -21.26 19.05
N LEU A 91 6.20 -21.13 17.80
CA LEU A 91 4.85 -21.46 17.36
C LEU A 91 4.76 -22.82 16.66
N ARG A 92 5.84 -23.63 16.66
CA ARG A 92 5.87 -24.92 15.93
C ARG A 92 4.90 -25.97 16.51
N ASP A 93 4.70 -25.95 17.82
CA ASP A 93 3.81 -26.88 18.52
C ASP A 93 2.38 -26.34 18.65
N ILE A 94 2.11 -25.15 18.09
CA ILE A 94 0.80 -24.49 18.09
C ILE A 94 0.20 -24.61 16.68
N SER A 95 -1.09 -24.95 16.59
CA SER A 95 -1.78 -25.06 15.29
C SER A 95 -1.92 -23.70 14.60
N SER A 96 -2.18 -22.64 15.36
CA SER A 96 -2.31 -21.26 14.88
C SER A 96 -1.01 -20.70 14.32
N ALA A 97 -1.09 -19.99 13.19
CA ALA A 97 0.00 -19.21 12.61
C ALA A 97 -0.15 -17.73 12.99
N PRO A 98 0.95 -16.96 13.10
CA PRO A 98 0.85 -15.52 13.19
C PRO A 98 0.23 -14.99 11.90
N LEU A 99 -0.73 -14.08 12.02
CA LEU A 99 -1.25 -13.37 10.84
C LEU A 99 -0.27 -12.24 10.48
N PRO A 100 0.10 -12.10 9.20
CA PRO A 100 0.80 -10.91 8.73
C PRO A 100 -0.09 -9.67 8.89
N GLY A 101 0.51 -8.49 8.80
CA GLY A 101 -0.24 -7.24 8.81
C GLY A 101 -1.32 -7.18 7.72
N GLN A 102 -2.18 -6.18 7.83
CA GLN A 102 -3.26 -5.89 6.91
C GLN A 102 -3.20 -4.41 6.51
N SER A 103 -4.02 -4.01 5.55
CA SER A 103 -4.20 -2.60 5.22
C SER A 103 -5.62 -2.33 4.72
N LEU A 104 -6.13 -1.14 4.96
CA LEU A 104 -7.27 -0.62 4.19
C LEU A 104 -6.74 0.20 3.03
N VAL A 105 -7.26 -0.03 1.82
CA VAL A 105 -6.86 0.69 0.61
C VAL A 105 -8.05 1.47 0.08
N VAL A 106 -7.80 2.72 -0.32
CA VAL A 106 -8.81 3.59 -0.90
C VAL A 106 -8.62 3.67 -2.40
N LEU A 107 -9.64 3.26 -3.16
CA LEU A 107 -9.69 3.36 -4.61
C LEU A 107 -10.58 4.54 -5.01
N ASP A 108 -10.06 5.42 -5.88
CA ASP A 108 -10.86 6.38 -6.63
C ASP A 108 -11.19 5.79 -8.02
N PRO A 109 -12.43 5.39 -8.29
CA PRO A 109 -12.83 4.75 -9.54
C PRO A 109 -12.79 5.71 -10.74
N SER A 110 -12.97 7.01 -10.53
CA SER A 110 -12.92 8.00 -11.61
C SER A 110 -11.51 8.14 -12.16
N LEU A 111 -10.50 7.96 -11.30
CA LEU A 111 -9.08 7.97 -11.63
C LEU A 111 -8.53 6.57 -11.93
N MET A 112 -9.23 5.50 -11.51
CA MET A 112 -8.73 4.13 -11.52
C MET A 112 -7.42 3.98 -10.73
N LEU A 113 -7.29 4.69 -9.61
CA LEU A 113 -6.10 4.71 -8.77
C LEU A 113 -6.40 4.34 -7.32
N ALA A 114 -5.50 3.57 -6.71
CA ALA A 114 -5.38 3.57 -5.26
C ALA A 114 -4.83 4.93 -4.85
N VAL A 115 -5.60 5.69 -4.07
CA VAL A 115 -5.30 7.08 -3.69
C VAL A 115 -4.82 7.23 -2.26
N ASP A 116 -5.06 6.21 -1.42
CA ASP A 116 -4.64 6.20 -0.02
C ASP A 116 -4.53 4.77 0.51
N VAL A 117 -3.75 4.56 1.57
CA VAL A 117 -3.62 3.27 2.25
C VAL A 117 -3.34 3.45 3.75
N PHE A 118 -4.03 2.65 4.56
CA PHE A 118 -3.91 2.63 6.02
C PHE A 118 -3.34 1.28 6.46
N PRO A 119 -2.01 1.16 6.60
CA PRO A 119 -1.37 -0.09 6.99
C PRO A 119 -1.53 -0.37 8.48
N CYS A 120 -1.70 -1.64 8.83
CA CYS A 120 -1.82 -2.13 10.20
C CYS A 120 -0.95 -3.37 10.40
N GLU A 121 0.02 -3.28 11.30
CA GLU A 121 0.93 -4.40 11.58
C GLU A 121 0.23 -5.54 12.34
N ASP A 122 -0.85 -5.24 13.07
CA ASP A 122 -1.63 -6.24 13.78
C ASP A 122 -2.61 -6.95 12.82
N GLY A 123 -2.16 -8.10 12.31
CA GLY A 123 -2.98 -8.98 11.47
C GLY A 123 -4.23 -9.56 12.13
N HIS A 124 -4.36 -9.45 13.46
CA HIS A 124 -5.53 -9.88 14.20
C HIS A 124 -6.51 -8.74 14.51
N ALA A 125 -6.11 -7.48 14.28
CA ALA A 125 -7.00 -6.35 14.44
C ALA A 125 -8.20 -6.46 13.50
N GLN A 126 -9.33 -5.90 13.90
CA GLN A 126 -10.46 -5.79 12.98
C GLN A 126 -10.24 -4.54 12.13
N GLU A 127 -10.39 -4.63 10.80
CA GLU A 127 -10.34 -3.49 9.86
C GLU A 127 -11.02 -2.19 10.35
N ARG A 128 -12.17 -2.29 11.03
CA ARG A 128 -12.90 -1.16 11.64
C ARG A 128 -12.09 -0.39 12.67
N SER A 129 -11.07 -0.98 13.30
CA SER A 129 -10.19 -0.25 14.23
C SER A 129 -9.38 0.83 13.54
N LEU A 130 -9.23 0.76 12.21
CA LEU A 130 -8.52 1.76 11.41
C LEU A 130 -9.44 2.91 10.98
N PHE A 131 -10.75 2.85 11.28
CA PHE A 131 -11.68 3.91 10.85
C PHE A 131 -11.39 5.25 11.53
N ASP A 132 -10.81 5.24 12.73
CA ASP A 132 -10.36 6.48 13.39
C ASP A 132 -9.26 7.20 12.59
N GLU A 133 -8.51 6.47 11.77
CA GLU A 133 -7.48 7.01 10.86
C GLU A 133 -8.07 7.39 9.49
N VAL A 134 -9.09 6.67 9.03
CA VAL A 134 -9.76 6.92 7.73
C VAL A 134 -10.68 8.14 7.80
N LEU A 135 -11.50 8.27 8.85
CA LEU A 135 -12.53 9.31 8.95
C LEU A 135 -12.00 10.74 8.77
N PRO A 136 -10.81 11.11 9.28
CA PRO A 136 -10.22 12.43 9.04
C PRO A 136 -9.88 12.74 7.57
N THR A 137 -9.80 11.75 6.68
CA THR A 137 -9.46 11.95 5.26
C THR A 137 -10.68 12.11 4.35
N VAL A 138 -11.88 12.05 4.92
CA VAL A 138 -13.15 12.27 4.21
C VAL A 138 -13.33 13.77 3.95
N GLU A 139 -13.54 14.14 2.69
CA GLU A 139 -13.79 15.51 2.26
C GLU A 139 -15.28 15.78 1.98
N GLU A 140 -15.65 17.05 1.83
CA GLU A 140 -16.99 17.41 1.36
C GLU A 140 -17.24 16.81 -0.04
N ASP A 141 -18.47 16.37 -0.29
CA ASP A 141 -18.90 15.68 -1.52
C ASP A 141 -18.20 14.35 -1.82
N ASP A 142 -17.41 13.80 -0.88
CA ASP A 142 -16.99 12.40 -0.95
C ASP A 142 -18.16 11.47 -0.58
N GLU A 143 -18.37 10.44 -1.40
CA GLU A 143 -19.26 9.31 -1.09
C GLU A 143 -18.41 8.05 -0.92
N TRP A 144 -18.22 7.63 0.34
CA TRP A 144 -17.41 6.47 0.67
C TRP A 144 -18.24 5.19 0.68
N LYS A 145 -17.76 4.16 -0.02
CA LYS A 145 -18.37 2.83 -0.04
C LYS A 145 -17.36 1.79 0.42
N SER A 146 -17.70 0.98 1.43
CA SER A 146 -16.94 -0.25 1.65
C SER A 146 -17.45 -1.33 0.69
N ARG A 147 -16.57 -2.25 0.26
CA ARG A 147 -17.07 -3.51 -0.28
C ARG A 147 -17.87 -4.25 0.81
N PRO A 148 -18.96 -4.94 0.45
CA PRO A 148 -19.72 -5.78 1.37
C PRO A 148 -18.96 -7.06 1.74
#